data_AF-A0A7G7MM49-F1
#
_entry.id   AF-A0A7G7MM49-F1
#
_cell.length_a   1.000
_cell.length_b   1.000
_cell.length_c   1.000
_cell.angle_alpha   90.00
_cell.angle_beta   90.00
_cell.angle_gamma   90.00
#
_symmetry.space_group_name_H-M   'P 1'
#
loop_
_entity.id
_entity.type
_entity.pdbx_description
1 polymer ?
#
loop_
_entity_poly.entity_id
_entity_poly.type
_entity_poly.pdbx_seq_one_letter_code
_entity_poly.pdbx_strand_id
1 'polypeptide(L)' 'MDDEALHHRIDELVAEEHRLERAHIGSALSAEEKERLDRLGVQLDRTWDLLRQRDARRRAGLDPDGATERDADTVEGYRQ' A
#
# COMPACT_ATOMS: atom_id res chain seq x y z
N MET A 1 10.67 -3.22 10.81
CA MET A 1 9.23 -2.91 10.85
C MET A 1 8.53 -4.23 11.04
N ASP A 2 7.72 -4.37 12.09
CA ASP A 2 6.99 -5.60 12.38
C ASP A 2 5.65 -5.63 11.64
N ASP A 3 4.96 -6.77 11.68
CA ASP A 3 3.71 -6.94 10.94
C ASP A 3 2.60 -6.05 11.47
N GLU A 4 2.63 -5.76 12.78
CA GLU A 4 1.67 -4.89 13.44
C GLU A 4 1.80 -3.45 12.90
N ALA A 5 3.03 -2.94 12.76
CA ALA A 5 3.25 -1.65 12.11
C ALA A 5 2.81 -1.64 10.64
N LEU A 6 2.97 -2.74 9.90
CA LEU A 6 2.48 -2.86 8.52
C LEU A 6 0.95 -2.84 8.45
N HIS A 7 0.28 -3.57 9.34
CA HIS A 7 -1.19 -3.55 9.43
C HIS A 7 -1.71 -2.16 9.79
N HIS A 8 -1.12 -1.51 10.79
CA HIS A 8 -1.49 -0.14 11.15
C HIS A 8 -1.33 0.82 9.97
N ARG A 9 -0.25 0.68 9.20
CA ARG A 9 -0.02 1.50 8.01
C ARG A 9 -1.05 1.23 6.90
N ILE A 10 -1.43 -0.03 6.69
CA ILE A 10 -2.53 -0.38 5.77
C ILE A 10 -3.83 0.28 6.23
N ASP A 11 -4.17 0.19 7.51
CA ASP A 11 -5.39 0.78 8.06
C ASP A 11 -5.42 2.31 7.87
N GLU A 12 -4.30 2.99 8.10
CA GLU A 12 -4.19 4.44 7.85
C GLU A 12 -4.37 4.80 6.37
N LEU A 13 -3.76 4.03 5.46
CA LEU A 13 -3.87 4.25 4.02
C LEU A 13 -5.31 4.03 3.51
N VAL A 14 -5.96 2.95 3.95
CA VAL A 14 -7.37 2.66 3.63
C VAL A 14 -8.30 3.72 4.22
N ALA A 15 -8.04 4.16 5.46
CA ALA A 15 -8.84 5.21 6.09
C ALA A 15 -8.78 6.53 5.30
N GLU A 16 -7.62 6.87 4.74
CA GLU A 16 -7.44 8.06 3.90
C GLU A 16 -8.11 7.91 2.52
N GLU A 17 -7.98 6.75 1.88
CA GLU A 17 -8.71 6.44 0.64
C GLU A 17 -10.22 6.61 0.84
N HIS A 18 -10.77 5.98 1.88
CA HIS A 18 -12.18 6.09 2.22
C HIS A 18 -12.59 7.53 2.58
N ARG A 19 -11.71 8.36 3.16
CA ARG A 19 -11.99 9.78 3.42
C ARG A 19 -12.11 10.56 2.13
N LEU A 20 -11.18 10.33 1.19
CA LEU A 20 -11.23 10.92 -0.14
C LEU A 20 -12.50 10.48 -0.87
N GLU A 21 -12.79 9.18 -0.96
CA GLU A 21 -14.00 8.69 -1.61
C GLU A 21 -15.27 9.31 -1.01
N ARG A 22 -15.38 9.38 0.33
CA ARG A 22 -16.53 9.99 1.00
C ARG A 22 -16.66 11.49 0.74
N ALA A 23 -15.55 12.21 0.67
CA ALA A 23 -15.55 13.64 0.36
C ALA A 23 -16.06 13.94 -1.07
N HIS A 24 -15.94 12.96 -1.97
CA HIS A 24 -16.34 13.09 -3.39
C HIS A 24 -17.60 12.31 -3.76
N ILE A 25 -18.43 11.90 -2.79
CA ILE A 25 -19.74 11.28 -3.09
C ILE A 25 -20.63 12.31 -3.81
N GLY A 26 -20.83 12.11 -5.12
CA GLY A 26 -21.66 12.97 -5.97
C GLY A 26 -20.89 14.03 -6.77
N SER A 27 -19.56 14.00 -6.80
CA SER A 27 -18.75 14.87 -7.68
C SER A 27 -17.49 14.14 -8.16
N ALA A 28 -17.02 14.47 -9.37
CA ALA A 28 -15.77 13.90 -9.87
C ALA A 28 -14.60 14.38 -9.01
N LEU A 29 -13.65 13.48 -8.72
CA LEU A 29 -12.37 13.81 -8.10
C LEU A 29 -11.61 14.81 -8.98
N SER A 30 -10.95 15.78 -8.35
CA SER A 30 -9.98 16.64 -9.04
C SER A 30 -8.76 15.82 -9.51
N ALA A 31 -7.97 16.39 -10.41
CA ALA A 31 -6.73 15.75 -10.87
C ALA A 31 -5.75 15.50 -9.71
N GLU A 32 -5.70 16.43 -8.74
CA GLU A 32 -4.84 16.34 -7.56
C GLU A 32 -5.29 15.22 -6.61
N GLU A 33 -6.59 15.08 -6.39
CA GLU A 33 -7.17 14.01 -5.56
C GLU A 33 -7.01 12.65 -6.23
N LYS A 34 -7.15 12.58 -7.56
CA LYS A 34 -6.88 11.37 -8.32
C LYS A 34 -5.41 10.96 -8.22
N GLU A 35 -4.47 11.89 -8.35
CA GLU A 35 -3.05 11.59 -8.16
C GLU A 35 -2.75 11.18 -6.71
N ARG A 36 -3.49 11.70 -5.74
CA ARG A 36 -3.39 11.29 -4.34
C ARG A 36 -3.90 9.87 -4.13
N LEU A 37 -5.03 9.50 -4.72
CA LEU A 37 -5.56 8.13 -4.70
C LEU A 37 -4.59 7.15 -5.38
N ASP A 38 -4.05 7.47 -6.55
CA ASP A 38 -3.05 6.65 -7.23
C ASP A 38 -1.83 6.41 -6.31
N ARG A 39 -1.35 7.45 -5.61
CA ARG A 39 -0.25 7.34 -4.64
C ARG A 39 -0.60 6.50 -3.40
N LEU A 40 -1.84 6.56 -2.93
CA LEU A 40 -2.31 5.74 -1.80
C LEU A 40 -2.37 4.26 -2.22
N GLY A 41 -2.93 3.96 -3.40
CA GLY A 41 -2.97 2.61 -3.96
C GLY A 41 -1.59 1.99 -4.12
N VAL A 42 -0.63 2.76 -4.67
CA VAL A 42 0.77 2.29 -4.79
C VAL A 42 1.40 2.00 -3.42
N GLN A 43 1.11 2.80 -2.40
CA GLN A 43 1.61 2.54 -1.04
C GLN A 43 0.96 1.32 -0.40
N LEU A 44 -0.34 1.11 -0.62
CA LEU A 44 -1.06 -0.09 -0.17
C LEU A 44 -0.46 -1.34 -0.78
N ASP A 45 -0.27 -1.35 -2.10
CA ASP A 45 0.32 -2.50 -2.81
C ASP A 45 1.70 -2.86 -2.29
N ARG A 46 2.56 -1.87 -2.02
CA ARG A 46 3.89 -2.11 -1.44
C ARG A 46 3.81 -2.69 -0.04
N THR A 47 2.92 -2.15 0.80
CA THR A 47 2.78 -2.62 2.18
C THR A 47 2.25 -4.06 2.20
N TRP A 48 1.30 -4.39 1.33
CA TRP A 48 0.80 -5.75 1.14
C TRP A 48 1.83 -6.71 0.55
N ASP A 49 2.65 -6.26 -0.41
CA ASP A 49 3.74 -7.08 -0.96
C ASP A 49 4.77 -7.41 0.13
N LEU A 50 5.18 -6.42 0.92
CA LEU A 50 6.11 -6.62 2.03
C LEU A 50 5.57 -7.65 3.04
N LEU A 51 4.28 -7.56 3.38
CA LEU A 51 3.65 -8.52 4.29
C LEU A 51 3.65 -9.94 3.71
N ARG A 52 3.29 -10.10 2.43
CA ARG A 52 3.38 -11.39 1.74
C ARG A 52 4.80 -11.94 1.68
N GLN A 53 5.80 -11.09 1.45
CA GLN A 53 7.20 -11.49 1.44
C GLN A 53 7.66 -12.00 2.81
N ARG A 54 7.25 -11.34 3.89
CA ARG A 54 7.52 -11.76 5.28
C ARG A 54 6.87 -13.09 5.60
N ASP A 55 5.62 -13.28 5.19
CA ASP A 55 4.90 -14.54 5.34
C ASP A 55 5.52 -15.69 4.55
N ALA A 56 5.93 -15.45 3.30
CA ALA A 56 6.62 -16.44 2.50
C ALA A 56 7.95 -16.88 3.13
N ARG A 57 8.73 -15.93 3.67
CA ARG A 57 9.98 -16.21 4.40
C ARG A 57 9.72 -17.03 5.66
N ARG A 58 8.73 -16.66 6.48
CA ARG A 58 8.32 -17.45 7.65
C ARG A 58 7.95 -18.88 7.30
N ARG A 59 7.15 -19.07 6.24
CA ARG A 59 6.75 -20.41 5.77
C ARG A 59 7.93 -21.23 5.27
N ALA A 60 8.97 -20.58 4.73
CA ALA A 60 10.21 -21.20 4.31
C ALA A 60 11.22 -21.43 5.45
N GLY A 61 10.90 -21.05 6.70
CA GLY A 61 11.83 -21.11 7.83
C GLY A 61 12.97 -20.10 7.74
N LEU A 62 12.81 -19.06 6.92
CA LEU A 62 13.75 -17.96 6.77
C LEU A 62 13.39 -16.79 7.68
N ASP A 63 14.36 -15.92 7.94
CA ASP A 63 14.15 -14.69 8.71
C ASP A 63 13.20 -13.72 7.96
N PRO A 64 12.01 -13.40 8.49
CA PRO A 64 11.10 -12.42 7.89
C PRO A 64 11.67 -11.02 7.80
N ASP A 65 12.62 -10.63 8.66
CA ASP A 65 13.23 -9.29 8.62
C ASP A 65 14.19 -9.12 7.44
N GLY A 66 14.54 -10.23 6.76
CA GLY A 66 15.20 -10.19 5.45
C GLY A 66 14.30 -9.76 4.29
N ALA A 67 13.01 -9.48 4.52
CA ALA A 67 12.13 -8.89 3.53
C ALA A 67 12.42 -7.38 3.39
N THR A 68 12.64 -6.94 2.16
CA THR A 68 12.96 -5.55 1.84
C THR A 68 11.80 -4.96 1.04
N GLU A 69 11.37 -3.77 1.44
CA GLU A 69 10.38 -2.99 0.69
C GLU A 69 11.00 -2.71 -0.70
N ARG A 70 10.35 -3.16 -1.78
CA ARG A 70 10.85 -2.90 -3.13
C ARG A 70 10.75 -1.41 -3.40
N ASP A 71 11.82 -0.85 -3.96
CA ASP A 71 11.90 0.57 -4.27
C ASP A 71 10.71 1.04 -5.10
N ALA A 72 10.33 2.28 -4.81
CA ALA A 72 9.12 2.89 -5.31
C ALA A 72 9.01 2.90 -6.84
N ASP A 73 10.17 2.95 -7.51
CA ASP A 73 10.32 3.03 -8.95
C ASP A 73 10.00 1.72 -9.69
N THR A 74 9.75 0.59 -9.02
CA THR A 74 9.37 -0.66 -9.71
C THR A 74 7.85 -0.79 -9.94
N VAL A 75 7.04 0.14 -9.44
CA VAL A 75 5.57 0.14 -9.66
C VAL A 75 5.17 1.00 -10.87
N GLU A 76 6.09 1.23 -11.82
CA GLU A 76 5.76 1.68 -13.18
C GLU A 76 5.12 0.57 -14.04
N GLY A 77 4.41 -0.39 -13.42
CA GLY A 77 3.72 -1.49 -14.09
C GLY A 77 2.19 -1.45 -13.96
N TYR A 78 1.63 -0.61 -13.08
CA TYR A 78 0.17 -0.52 -12.85
C TYR A 78 -0.52 0.55 -13.73
N ARG A 79 -0.01 0.73 -14.95
CA ARG A 79 -0.73 1.40 -16.03
C ARG A 79 -0.67 0.53 -17.28
N GLN A 80 -1.68 -0.34 -17.45
CA GLN A 80 -2.28 -0.62 -18.75
C GLN A 80 -3.66 -1.23 -18.59
#